data_AF-V6DF07-F1
#
_entry.id   AF-V6DF07-F1
#
_cell.length_a   1.000
_cell.length_b   1.000
_cell.length_c   1.000
_cell.angle_alpha   90.00
_cell.angle_beta   90.00
_cell.angle_gamma   90.00
#
_symmetry.space_group_name_H-M   'P 1'
#
loop_
_entity.id
_entity.type
_entity.pdbx_description
1 polymer ?
#
loop_
_entity_poly.entity_id
_entity_poly.type
_entity_poly.pdbx_seq_one_letter_code
_entity_poly.pdbx_strand_id
1 'polypeptide(L)'
;MELKEILESGIKQILESILDIKKYIISLYNKTQASSTPNRSENLNELFTALAKAQGEMKIANELCENPYFKSKYANLAEIVKASRPALSKNGLSVIQQILSDDEGRMLLCTILSHASGQWIESRVRIIPPKNDVQSIGSYMTYLKRYSYASIVGVVTSDEDDDGERAVADMRNSYLKNLKQNP
;
A
#
# COMPACT_ATOMS: atom_id res chain seq x y z
N MET A 1 11.25 19.73 -60.01
CA MET A 1 11.07 19.55 -58.55
C MET A 1 9.73 18.86 -58.37
N GLU A 2 9.76 17.59 -58.76
CA GLU A 2 8.65 16.88 -59.40
C GLU A 2 7.96 15.98 -58.39
N LEU A 3 6.64 15.85 -58.52
CA LEU A 3 5.67 14.97 -57.84
C LEU A 3 6.18 13.93 -56.82
N LYS A 4 7.28 13.24 -57.13
CA LYS A 4 8.00 12.30 -56.26
C LYS A 4 8.43 12.89 -54.91
N GLU A 5 9.00 14.08 -54.87
CA GLU A 5 9.42 14.72 -53.60
C GLU A 5 8.22 15.06 -52.71
N ILE A 6 7.11 15.49 -53.32
CA ILE A 6 5.85 15.76 -52.62
C ILE A 6 5.28 14.46 -52.03
N LEU A 7 5.32 13.36 -52.80
CA LEU A 7 4.86 12.05 -52.36
C LEU A 7 5.71 11.50 -51.20
N GLU A 8 7.03 11.59 -51.30
CA GLU A 8 7.96 11.14 -50.26
C GLU A 8 7.79 11.92 -48.95
N SER A 9 7.61 13.24 -49.05
CA SER A 9 7.31 14.10 -47.90
C SER A 9 5.98 13.73 -47.23
N GLY A 10 4.92 13.52 -48.02
CA GLY A 10 3.60 13.12 -47.51
C GLY A 10 3.63 11.75 -46.82
N ILE A 11 4.32 10.76 -47.41
CA ILE A 11 4.51 9.43 -46.80
C ILE A 11 5.24 9.56 -45.46
N LYS A 12 6.29 10.39 -45.39
CA LYS A 12 7.06 10.60 -44.16
C LYS A 12 6.19 11.20 -43.04
N GLN A 13 5.39 12.22 -43.34
CA GLN A 13 4.45 12.81 -42.36
C GLN A 13 3.42 11.81 -41.85
N ILE A 14 2.90 10.95 -42.72
CA ILE A 14 1.96 9.89 -42.33
C ILE A 14 2.65 8.88 -41.40
N LEU A 15 3.88 8.46 -41.73
CA LEU A 15 4.65 7.53 -40.89
C LEU A 15 4.99 8.12 -39.51
N GLU A 16 5.36 9.40 -39.45
CA GLU A 16 5.60 10.11 -38.19
C GLU A 16 4.32 10.17 -37.34
N SER A 17 3.19 10.51 -37.96
CA SER A 17 1.89 10.54 -37.28
C SER A 17 1.48 9.16 -36.74
N ILE A 18 1.70 8.09 -37.52
CA ILE A 18 1.45 6.70 -37.09
C ILE A 18 2.35 6.34 -35.89
N LEU A 19 3.61 6.76 -35.90
CA LEU A 19 4.55 6.49 -34.82
C LEU A 19 4.10 7.17 -33.52
N ASP A 20 3.63 8.41 -33.60
CA ASP A 20 3.14 9.14 -32.43
C ASP A 20 1.82 8.58 -31.89
N ILE A 21 0.90 8.18 -32.77
CA ILE A 21 -0.31 7.45 -32.37
C ILE A 21 0.06 6.14 -31.66
N LYS A 22 1.04 5.39 -32.17
CA LYS A 22 1.51 4.16 -31.54
C LYS A 22 2.08 4.42 -30.14
N LYS A 23 2.92 5.44 -29.98
CA LYS A 23 3.46 5.83 -28.66
C LYS A 23 2.34 6.23 -27.69
N TYR A 24 1.33 6.96 -28.18
CA TYR A 24 0.19 7.38 -27.38
C TYR A 24 -0.66 6.18 -26.95
N ILE A 25 -0.95 5.24 -27.85
CA ILE A 25 -1.67 4.00 -27.52
C ILE A 25 -0.90 3.16 -26.49
N ILE A 26 0.43 3.05 -26.62
CA ILE A 26 1.27 2.37 -25.63
C ILE A 26 1.19 3.08 -24.27
N SER A 27 1.23 4.41 -24.26
CA SER A 27 1.06 5.20 -23.03
C SER A 27 -0.32 4.97 -22.39
N LEU A 28 -1.39 4.95 -23.19
CA LEU A 28 -2.75 4.64 -22.72
C LEU A 28 -2.86 3.22 -22.19
N TYR A 29 -2.29 2.25 -22.89
CA TYR A 29 -2.27 0.85 -22.47
C TYR A 29 -1.53 0.66 -21.14
N ASN A 30 -0.39 1.33 -20.95
CA ASN A 30 0.34 1.29 -19.68
C ASN A 30 -0.42 1.98 -18.55
N LYS A 31 -1.21 3.03 -18.84
CA LYS A 31 -2.08 3.69 -17.85
C LYS A 31 -3.31 2.85 -17.48
N THR A 32 -3.90 2.14 -18.44
CA THR A 32 -5.07 1.26 -18.18
C THR A 32 -4.67 -0.07 -17.56
N GLN A 33 -3.46 -0.54 -17.84
CA GLN A 33 -2.79 -1.55 -17.04
C GLN A 33 -2.24 -0.90 -15.76
N ALA A 34 -3.13 -0.34 -14.93
CA ALA A 34 -2.88 -0.13 -13.52
C ALA A 34 -2.67 -1.52 -12.88
N SER A 35 -1.46 -1.99 -13.11
CA SER A 35 -0.75 -3.19 -12.74
C SER A 35 -1.38 -3.99 -11.59
N SER A 36 -1.95 -5.14 -11.94
CA SER A 36 -2.11 -6.28 -11.04
C SER A 36 -0.77 -6.89 -10.60
N THR A 37 0.37 -6.36 -11.10
CA THR A 37 1.71 -6.67 -10.63
C THR A 37 2.04 -5.92 -9.33
N PRO A 38 2.51 -6.61 -8.28
CA PRO A 38 2.93 -5.96 -7.04
C PRO A 38 4.13 -5.03 -7.29
N ASN A 39 4.16 -3.87 -6.65
CA ASN A 39 5.31 -2.95 -6.74
C ASN A 39 6.51 -3.55 -6.02
N ARG A 40 7.58 -3.86 -6.76
CA ARG A 40 8.76 -4.58 -6.25
C ARG A 40 9.97 -4.47 -7.20
N SER A 41 11.15 -4.86 -6.72
CA SER A 41 12.34 -5.06 -7.54
C SER A 41 12.22 -6.25 -8.50
N GLU A 42 13.07 -6.28 -9.54
CA GLU A 42 13.08 -7.37 -10.54
C GLU A 42 13.38 -8.74 -9.92
N ASN A 43 14.37 -8.80 -9.03
CA ASN A 43 14.76 -10.00 -8.28
C ASN A 43 14.35 -9.87 -6.81
N LEU A 44 14.01 -11.00 -6.18
CA LEU A 44 13.46 -11.06 -4.81
C LEU A 44 14.04 -12.20 -3.96
N ASN A 45 14.94 -12.99 -4.51
CA ASN A 45 15.49 -14.17 -3.86
C ASN A 45 16.19 -13.86 -2.53
N GLU A 46 16.97 -12.79 -2.46
CA GLU A 46 17.69 -12.41 -1.24
C GLU A 46 16.75 -11.82 -0.20
N LEU A 47 15.83 -10.95 -0.63
CA LEU A 47 14.81 -10.37 0.26
C LEU A 47 13.94 -11.46 0.88
N PHE A 48 13.43 -12.40 0.08
CA PHE A 48 12.57 -13.48 0.61
C PHE A 48 13.34 -14.46 1.48
N THR A 49 14.60 -14.75 1.16
CA THR A 49 15.46 -15.58 2.02
C THR A 49 15.69 -14.92 3.37
N ALA A 50 16.00 -13.61 3.38
CA ALA A 50 16.18 -12.84 4.60
C ALA A 50 14.88 -12.73 5.41
N LEU A 51 13.74 -12.51 4.73
CA LEU A 51 12.44 -12.37 5.39
C LEU A 51 12.01 -13.67 6.05
N ALA A 52 12.18 -14.81 5.38
CA ALA A 52 11.88 -16.12 5.96
C ALA A 52 12.69 -16.38 7.24
N LYS A 53 13.99 -16.04 7.23
CA LYS A 53 14.86 -16.13 8.43
C LYS A 53 14.40 -15.19 9.53
N ALA A 54 14.11 -13.93 9.18
CA ALA A 54 13.65 -12.95 10.14
C ALA A 54 12.35 -13.40 10.81
N GLN A 55 11.37 -13.86 10.04
CA GLN A 55 10.08 -14.34 10.56
C GLN A 55 10.23 -15.52 11.52
N GLY A 56 11.20 -16.41 11.30
CA GLY A 56 11.53 -17.47 12.25
C GLY A 56 12.08 -16.99 13.61
N GLU A 57 12.56 -15.74 13.69
CA GLU A 57 13.10 -15.12 14.91
C GLU A 57 12.21 -14.02 15.50
N MET A 58 11.16 -13.60 14.78
CA MET A 58 10.24 -12.57 15.26
C MET A 58 9.47 -13.03 16.49
N LYS A 59 9.16 -12.09 17.38
CA LYS A 59 8.30 -12.33 18.53
C LYS A 59 6.86 -11.97 18.19
N ILE A 60 5.93 -12.50 18.98
CA ILE A 60 4.53 -12.05 18.94
C ILE A 60 4.46 -10.68 19.64
N ALA A 61 3.76 -9.72 19.02
CA ALA A 61 3.46 -8.44 19.65
C ALA A 61 2.30 -8.61 20.65
N ASN A 62 2.65 -8.85 21.92
CA ASN A 62 1.73 -9.25 22.99
C ASN A 62 1.24 -8.12 23.90
N GLU A 63 1.92 -6.97 23.89
CA GLU A 63 1.54 -5.82 24.72
C GLU A 63 0.42 -5.04 24.00
N LEU A 64 -0.80 -5.18 24.52
CA LEU A 64 -1.99 -4.60 23.92
C LEU A 64 -2.40 -3.29 24.61
N CYS A 65 -2.78 -2.31 23.81
CA CYS A 65 -3.49 -1.12 24.26
C CYS A 65 -5.00 -1.38 24.22
N GLU A 66 -5.75 -0.73 25.11
CA GLU A 66 -7.20 -0.76 25.10
C GLU A 66 -7.77 0.41 24.30
N ASN A 67 -8.77 0.12 23.48
CA ASN A 67 -9.57 1.13 22.82
C ASN A 67 -10.79 1.46 23.70
N PRO A 68 -10.87 2.63 24.36
CA PRO A 68 -11.98 2.95 25.25
C PRO A 68 -13.32 3.08 24.54
N TYR A 69 -13.33 3.34 23.22
CA TYR A 69 -14.55 3.49 22.43
C TYR A 69 -15.14 2.15 22.01
N PHE A 70 -14.28 1.19 21.63
CA PHE A 70 -14.70 -0.10 21.07
C PHE A 70 -14.47 -1.28 22.03
N LYS A 71 -13.87 -1.03 23.21
CA LYS A 71 -13.46 -2.04 24.19
C LYS A 71 -12.61 -3.17 23.61
N SER A 72 -11.98 -2.93 22.46
CA SER A 72 -11.07 -3.86 21.81
C SER A 72 -9.64 -3.66 22.30
N LYS A 73 -8.85 -4.72 22.24
CA LYS A 73 -7.41 -4.69 22.53
C LYS A 73 -6.64 -4.76 21.23
N TYR A 74 -5.59 -3.97 21.10
CA TYR A 74 -4.76 -3.94 19.89
C TYR A 74 -3.27 -3.81 20.24
N ALA A 75 -2.39 -4.46 19.47
CA ALA A 75 -0.97 -4.15 19.56
C ALA A 75 -0.73 -2.74 18.98
N ASN A 76 -0.01 -1.87 19.68
CA ASN A 76 0.33 -0.57 19.10
C ASN A 76 1.52 -0.69 18.12
N LEU A 77 1.77 0.37 17.35
CA LEU A 77 2.86 0.36 16.37
C LEU A 77 4.24 0.14 17.02
N ALA A 78 4.47 0.69 18.23
CA ALA A 78 5.74 0.54 18.93
C ALA A 78 6.01 -0.92 19.32
N GLU A 79 4.98 -1.65 19.78
CA GLU A 79 5.09 -3.05 20.16
C GLU A 79 5.30 -3.96 18.96
N ILE A 80 4.60 -3.70 17.85
CA ILE A 80 4.83 -4.38 16.57
C ILE A 80 6.27 -4.19 16.09
N VAL A 81 6.79 -2.96 16.18
CA VAL A 81 8.16 -2.64 15.82
C VAL A 81 9.16 -3.33 16.74
N LYS A 82 8.94 -3.31 18.05
CA LYS A 82 9.80 -3.96 19.06
C LYS A 82 9.86 -5.47 18.87
N ALA A 83 8.74 -6.10 18.50
CA ALA A 83 8.64 -7.53 18.28
C ALA A 83 9.36 -8.02 17.00
N SER A 84 9.50 -7.15 15.99
CA SER A 84 9.99 -7.52 14.65
C SER A 84 11.34 -6.92 14.27
N ARG A 85 11.62 -5.67 14.64
CA ARG A 85 12.80 -4.91 14.19
C ARG A 85 14.14 -5.59 14.50
N PRO A 86 14.38 -6.20 15.68
CA PRO A 86 15.63 -6.89 15.93
C PRO A 86 15.93 -8.01 14.92
N ALA A 87 14.93 -8.84 14.61
CA ALA A 87 15.06 -9.93 13.64
C ALA A 87 15.23 -9.41 12.21
N LEU A 88 14.49 -8.35 11.83
CA LEU A 88 14.63 -7.69 10.54
C LEU A 88 16.04 -7.13 10.35
N SER A 89 16.52 -6.32 11.29
CA SER A 89 17.84 -5.68 11.20
C SER A 89 18.98 -6.71 11.18
N LYS A 90 18.88 -7.78 11.95
CA LYS A 90 19.85 -8.89 11.94
C LYS A 90 19.96 -9.56 10.56
N ASN A 91 18.86 -9.61 9.81
CA ASN A 91 18.79 -10.21 8.48
C ASN A 91 18.90 -9.16 7.35
N GLY A 92 19.39 -7.95 7.64
CA GLY A 92 19.60 -6.92 6.62
C GLY A 92 18.32 -6.36 6.01
N LEU A 93 17.21 -6.43 6.74
CA LEU A 93 15.91 -5.90 6.31
C LEU A 93 15.57 -4.59 7.01
N SER A 94 14.93 -3.68 6.28
CA SER A 94 14.38 -2.43 6.83
C SER A 94 13.00 -2.12 6.27
N VAL A 95 12.20 -1.41 7.05
CA VAL A 95 10.84 -0.99 6.67
C VAL A 95 10.76 0.53 6.60
N ILE A 96 10.25 1.05 5.49
CA ILE A 96 10.09 2.48 5.22
C ILE A 96 8.59 2.76 5.03
N GLN A 97 8.09 3.84 5.61
CA GLN A 97 6.71 4.27 5.43
C GLN A 97 6.66 5.75 5.04
N GLN A 98 6.12 6.03 3.86
CA GLN A 98 6.04 7.37 3.29
C GLN A 98 4.65 7.64 2.72
N ILE A 99 4.27 8.91 2.70
CA ILE A 99 3.01 9.36 2.08
C ILE A 99 3.34 9.83 0.67
N LEU A 100 2.65 9.28 -0.32
CA LEU A 100 2.77 9.65 -1.73
C LEU A 100 1.41 10.06 -2.27
N SER A 101 1.38 10.72 -3.42
CA SER A 101 0.16 10.94 -4.20
C SER A 101 0.18 10.04 -5.43
N ASP A 102 -0.97 9.47 -5.80
CA ASP A 102 -1.12 8.80 -7.10
C ASP A 102 -1.37 9.80 -8.24
N ASP A 103 -1.49 9.29 -9.46
CA ASP A 103 -1.72 10.09 -10.67
C ASP A 103 -3.04 10.88 -10.64
N GLU A 104 -3.98 10.50 -9.77
CA GLU A 104 -5.25 11.18 -9.55
C GLU A 104 -5.18 12.14 -8.33
N GLY A 105 -4.00 12.33 -7.74
CA GLY A 105 -3.77 13.21 -6.61
C GLY A 105 -4.23 12.64 -5.26
N ARG A 106 -4.60 11.35 -5.18
CA ARG A 106 -5.05 10.72 -3.94
C ARG A 106 -3.85 10.36 -3.07
N MET A 107 -3.95 10.67 -1.78
CA MET A 107 -2.91 10.30 -0.82
C MET A 107 -2.88 8.79 -0.58
N LEU A 108 -1.68 8.22 -0.65
CA LEU A 108 -1.36 6.82 -0.40
C LEU A 108 -0.34 6.72 0.72
N LEU A 109 -0.53 5.78 1.64
CA LEU A 109 0.54 5.29 2.48
C LEU A 109 1.28 4.19 1.71
N CYS A 110 2.54 4.46 1.38
CA CYS A 110 3.48 3.53 0.78
C CYS A 110 4.34 2.93 1.91
N THR A 111 4.31 1.60 2.04
CA THR A 111 5.16 0.84 2.96
C THR A 111 6.10 -0.04 2.14
N ILE A 112 7.39 0.15 2.30
CA ILE A 112 8.44 -0.59 1.58
C ILE A 112 9.18 -1.48 2.57
N LEU A 113 9.31 -2.77 2.25
CA LEU A 113 10.27 -3.67 2.87
C LEU A 113 11.48 -3.77 1.93
N SER A 114 12.65 -3.39 2.41
CA SER A 114 13.90 -3.39 1.64
C SER A 114 14.94 -4.29 2.28
N HIS A 115 15.81 -4.86 1.45
CA HIS A 115 16.95 -5.68 1.84
C HIS A 115 18.27 -4.98 1.49
N ALA A 116 19.34 -5.29 2.21
CA ALA A 116 20.68 -4.73 2.01
C ALA A 116 21.25 -4.92 0.59
N SER A 117 20.75 -5.88 -0.18
CA SER A 117 21.13 -6.08 -1.59
C SER A 117 20.45 -5.11 -2.57
N GLY A 118 19.54 -4.26 -2.10
CA GLY A 118 18.75 -3.37 -2.92
C GLY A 118 17.44 -3.97 -3.45
N GLN A 119 17.15 -5.24 -3.13
CA GLN A 119 15.85 -5.85 -3.41
C GLN A 119 14.77 -5.27 -2.48
N TRP A 120 13.55 -5.11 -2.98
CA TRP A 120 12.45 -4.51 -2.23
C TRP A 120 11.08 -4.98 -2.71
N ILE A 121 10.11 -4.92 -1.80
CA ILE A 121 8.67 -5.02 -2.09
C ILE A 121 7.95 -3.82 -1.47
N GLU A 122 6.84 -3.39 -2.07
CA GLU A 122 6.06 -2.26 -1.62
C GLU A 122 4.57 -2.60 -1.57
N SER A 123 3.93 -2.15 -0.50
CA SER A 123 2.48 -2.12 -0.35
C SER A 123 1.98 -0.68 -0.34
N ARG A 124 0.86 -0.43 -1.02
CA ARG A 124 0.20 0.89 -1.05
C ARG A 124 -1.23 0.74 -0.54
N VAL A 125 -1.62 1.61 0.39
CA VAL A 125 -3.00 1.73 0.86
C VAL A 125 -3.48 3.17 0.73
N ARG A 126 -4.71 3.37 0.27
CA ARG A 126 -5.31 4.70 0.16
C ARG A 126 -5.56 5.29 1.55
N ILE A 127 -5.27 6.57 1.70
CA ILE A 127 -5.55 7.31 2.93
C ILE A 127 -6.93 7.97 2.78
N ILE A 128 -7.96 7.35 3.36
CA ILE A 128 -9.36 7.83 3.31
C ILE A 128 -9.87 7.99 4.76
N PRO A 129 -9.53 9.08 5.45
CA PRO A 129 -9.99 9.31 6.81
C PRO A 129 -11.51 9.54 6.82
N PRO A 130 -12.22 9.12 7.90
CA PRO A 130 -13.67 9.27 7.99
C PRO A 130 -14.12 10.74 8.09
N LYS A 131 -13.22 11.63 8.53
CA LYS A 131 -13.46 13.08 8.60
C LYS A 131 -12.23 13.83 8.13
N ASN A 132 -12.46 15.00 7.52
CA ASN A 132 -11.39 15.88 7.07
C ASN A 132 -10.94 16.85 8.17
N ASP A 133 -10.44 16.30 9.28
CA ASP A 133 -9.89 17.05 10.40
C ASP A 133 -8.55 16.44 10.86
N VAL A 134 -7.71 17.26 11.49
CA VAL A 134 -6.33 16.87 11.86
C VAL A 134 -6.31 15.67 12.80
N GLN A 135 -7.27 15.56 13.71
CA GLN A 135 -7.33 14.47 14.69
C GLN A 135 -7.74 13.15 14.02
N SER A 136 -8.72 13.20 13.13
CA SER A 136 -9.15 12.05 12.33
C SER A 136 -8.01 11.55 11.43
N ILE A 137 -7.30 12.46 10.76
CA ILE A 137 -6.13 12.12 9.93
C ILE A 137 -5.03 11.47 10.76
N GLY A 138 -4.67 12.06 11.92
CA GLY A 138 -3.60 11.53 12.78
C GLY A 138 -3.90 10.13 13.32
N SER A 139 -5.15 9.91 13.77
CA SER A 139 -5.61 8.62 14.28
C SER A 139 -5.65 7.57 13.17
N TYR A 140 -6.19 7.92 12.00
CA TYR A 140 -6.27 7.03 10.85
C TYR A 140 -4.90 6.68 10.28
N MET A 141 -3.96 7.64 10.26
CA MET A 141 -2.57 7.41 9.87
C MET A 141 -1.86 6.43 10.81
N THR A 142 -2.08 6.56 12.12
CA THR A 142 -1.51 5.63 13.11
C THR A 142 -2.03 4.20 12.88
N TYR A 143 -3.33 4.07 12.60
CA TYR A 143 -3.95 2.80 12.23
C TYR A 143 -3.33 2.24 10.95
N LEU A 144 -3.32 2.99 9.84
CA LEU A 144 -2.77 2.51 8.57
C LEU A 144 -1.31 2.09 8.67
N LYS A 145 -0.47 2.88 9.35
CA LYS A 145 0.94 2.55 9.57
C LYS A 145 1.12 1.23 10.27
N ARG A 146 0.30 0.98 11.30
CA ARG A 146 0.31 -0.29 12.04
C ARG A 146 0.02 -1.49 11.14
N TYR A 147 -1.14 -1.52 10.48
CA TYR A 147 -1.55 -2.68 9.70
C TYR A 147 -0.66 -2.88 8.48
N SER A 148 -0.26 -1.79 7.81
CA SER A 148 0.64 -1.90 6.66
C SER A 148 2.01 -2.44 7.04
N TYR A 149 2.54 -2.02 8.21
CA TYR A 149 3.78 -2.55 8.74
C TYR A 149 3.64 -4.03 9.12
N ALA A 150 2.59 -4.39 9.88
CA ALA A 150 2.41 -5.77 10.32
C ALA A 150 2.19 -6.73 9.13
N SER A 151 1.39 -6.30 8.15
CA SER A 151 1.08 -7.06 6.95
C SER A 151 2.32 -7.34 6.08
N ILE A 152 3.14 -6.32 5.79
CA ILE A 152 4.29 -6.51 4.89
C ILE A 152 5.41 -7.33 5.54
N VAL A 153 5.53 -7.27 6.88
CA VAL A 153 6.55 -7.98 7.65
C VAL A 153 6.10 -9.40 8.02
N GLY A 154 4.79 -9.62 8.17
CA GLY A 154 4.23 -10.88 8.66
C GLY A 154 4.46 -11.11 10.16
N VAL A 155 4.54 -10.04 10.94
CA VAL A 155 4.60 -10.14 12.41
C VAL A 155 3.22 -10.44 12.97
N VAL A 156 3.13 -11.42 13.87
CA VAL A 156 1.88 -11.81 14.51
C VAL A 156 1.63 -10.90 15.71
N THR A 157 0.41 -10.40 15.80
CA THR A 157 -0.12 -9.65 16.94
C THR A 157 -1.04 -10.57 17.75
N SER A 158 -1.09 -10.37 19.07
CA SER A 158 -1.97 -11.17 19.95
C SER A 158 -3.34 -10.53 20.17
N ASP A 159 -3.72 -9.57 19.35
CA ASP A 159 -5.06 -9.01 19.38
C ASP A 159 -6.09 -10.06 18.94
N GLU A 160 -7.32 -9.90 19.43
CA GLU A 160 -8.40 -10.81 19.09
C GLU A 160 -8.67 -10.70 17.58
N ASP A 161 -8.61 -11.81 16.85
CA ASP A 161 -9.00 -11.94 15.44
C ASP A 161 -10.54 -11.86 15.31
N ASP A 162 -11.10 -10.73 15.76
CA ASP A 162 -12.53 -10.49 15.94
C ASP A 162 -12.92 -9.07 15.45
N ASP A 163 -12.02 -8.44 14.68
CA ASP A 163 -12.20 -7.10 14.06
C ASP A 163 -12.96 -7.16 12.72
N GLY A 164 -13.03 -8.33 12.07
CA GLY A 164 -13.76 -8.51 10.81
C GLY A 164 -15.28 -8.48 10.97
N GLU A 165 -15.80 -9.10 12.04
CA GLU A 165 -17.24 -9.19 12.36
C GLU A 165 -17.76 -7.89 13.00
N ARG A 166 -17.01 -7.32 13.95
CA ARG A 166 -17.46 -6.15 14.73
C ARG A 166 -17.56 -4.85 13.91
N ALA A 167 -16.64 -4.60 12.97
CA ALA A 167 -16.70 -3.43 12.09
C ALA A 167 -17.93 -3.44 11.16
N VAL A 168 -18.36 -4.63 10.72
CA VAL A 168 -19.56 -4.83 9.91
C VAL A 168 -20.83 -4.67 10.75
N ALA A 169 -20.81 -5.17 12.00
CA ALA A 169 -21.93 -5.05 12.93
C ALA A 169 -22.23 -3.59 13.31
N ASP A 170 -21.20 -2.77 13.57
CA ASP A 170 -21.37 -1.35 13.92
C ASP A 170 -21.86 -0.51 12.73
N MET A 171 -21.37 -0.80 11.52
CA MET A 171 -21.84 -0.17 10.29
C MET A 171 -23.32 -0.49 10.04
N ARG A 172 -23.71 -1.77 10.21
CA ARG A 172 -25.10 -2.23 10.10
C ARG A 172 -25.99 -1.55 11.14
N ASN A 173 -25.53 -1.44 12.39
CA ASN A 173 -26.32 -0.81 13.46
C ASN A 173 -26.48 0.70 13.25
N SER A 174 -25.44 1.38 12.77
CA SER A 174 -25.53 2.80 12.40
C SER A 174 -26.49 3.03 11.24
N TYR A 175 -26.49 2.16 10.23
CA TYR A 175 -27.42 2.22 9.10
C TYR A 175 -28.87 2.03 9.54
N LEU A 176 -29.14 1.03 10.39
CA LEU A 176 -30.48 0.77 10.94
C LEU A 176 -30.97 1.90 11.86
N LYS A 177 -30.08 2.58 12.57
CA LYS A 177 -30.42 3.71 13.43
C LYS A 177 -30.81 4.95 12.60
N ASN A 178 -30.11 5.19 11.49
CA ASN A 178 -30.43 6.29 10.58
C ASN A 178 -31.78 6.07 9.86
N LEU A 179 -32.10 4.83 9.46
CA LEU A 179 -33.41 4.45 8.89
C LEU A 179 -34.58 4.66 9.86
N LYS A 180 -34.35 4.58 11.17
CA LYS A 180 -35.40 4.80 12.20
C LYS A 180 -35.56 6.27 12.58
N GLN A 181 -34.58 7.12 12.26
CA GLN A 181 -34.61 8.55 12.59
C GLN A 181 -35.07 9.46 11.43
N ASN A 182 -35.17 8.91 10.21
CA ASN A 182 -35.81 9.53 9.05
C ASN A 182 -36.82 8.53 8.46
N PRO A 183 -38.06 8.45 9.00
CA PRO A 183 -39.13 7.64 8.42
C PRO A 183 -39.57 8.16 7.04
#